data_AF-A0A937XV03-F1
#
_entry.id   AF-A0A937XV03-F1
#
_cell.length_a   1.000
_cell.length_b   1.000
_cell.length_c   1.000
_cell.angle_alpha   90.00
_cell.angle_beta   90.00
_cell.angle_gamma   90.00
#
_symmetry.space_group_name_H-M   'P 1'
#
loop_
_entity.id
_entity.type
_entity.pdbx_description
1 polymer ?
#
loop_
_entity_poly.entity_id
_entity_poly.type
_entity_poly.pdbx_seq_one_letter_code
_entity_poly.pdbx_strand_id
1 'polypeptide(L)'
;MLPKQFLPLVTGRTLLQDTALRAKEACGGTTPIVVCNEAHRFLVNDQLAEIGVAARVLLEPAGRGTAAAVAIAALSAESAGKSEEPILLVLASDHAIQGTDAFNAAVRRAANVAASGMLVTFGIAATRPESGFGYIERGDPLPGSAGAFKIARFVEKPTEDQARAMIAAGSVYWNSGMFAFGAGRVLKELGRYRPDILDAARAAVATAADDLGFLRLGKEAFLACPAEAI
;
A
#
# COMPACT_ATOMS: atom_id res chain seq x y z
N MET A 1 -15.38 3.77 19.00
CA MET A 1 -14.02 3.25 19.34
C MET A 1 -13.05 3.89 18.36
N LEU A 2 -11.88 4.33 18.82
CA LEU A 2 -10.86 4.94 17.96
C LEU A 2 -10.16 3.85 17.13
N PRO A 3 -10.03 3.99 15.79
CA PRO A 3 -9.34 3.00 14.98
C PRO A 3 -7.87 2.79 15.38
N LYS A 4 -7.37 1.56 15.17
CA LYS A 4 -6.05 1.10 15.61
C LYS A 4 -4.90 2.02 15.20
N GLN A 5 -4.92 2.52 13.96
CA GLN A 5 -3.85 3.37 13.41
C GLN A 5 -3.62 4.67 14.21
N PHE A 6 -4.62 5.10 14.99
CA PHE A 6 -4.57 6.32 15.78
C PHE A 6 -4.15 6.09 17.23
N LEU A 7 -3.72 4.88 17.59
CA LEU A 7 -3.33 4.50 18.95
C LEU A 7 -1.80 4.39 19.09
N PRO A 8 -1.20 4.90 20.19
CA PRO A 8 0.22 4.73 20.47
C PRO A 8 0.51 3.37 21.13
N LEU A 9 0.50 2.31 20.31
CA LEU A 9 0.55 0.93 20.82
C LEU A 9 1.96 0.37 21.01
N VAL A 10 2.94 0.88 20.26
CA VAL A 10 4.30 0.31 20.20
C VAL A 10 5.37 1.31 20.63
N THR A 11 5.16 2.58 20.28
CA THR A 11 6.03 3.69 20.67
C THR A 11 5.18 4.77 21.36
N GLY A 12 5.78 5.91 21.71
CA GLY A 12 5.03 7.09 22.18
C GLY A 12 4.23 7.80 21.08
N ARG A 13 4.35 7.38 19.81
CA ARG A 13 3.60 7.91 18.67
C ARG A 13 2.54 6.91 18.21
N THR A 14 1.54 7.40 17.50
CA THR A 14 0.53 6.54 16.88
C THR A 14 1.14 5.73 15.73
N LEU A 15 0.49 4.62 15.36
CA LEU A 15 0.96 3.80 14.24
C LEU A 15 0.95 4.56 12.90
N LEU A 16 -0.02 5.47 12.70
CA LEU A 16 -0.04 6.38 11.55
C LEU A 16 1.19 7.29 11.55
N GLN A 17 1.52 7.91 12.69
CA GLN A 17 2.68 8.79 12.83
C GLN A 17 3.99 8.05 12.57
N ASP A 18 4.18 6.88 13.17
CA ASP A 18 5.38 6.05 12.94
C ASP A 18 5.49 5.61 11.47
N THR A 19 4.37 5.28 10.83
CA THR A 19 4.36 4.92 9.40
C THR A 19 4.71 6.12 8.51
N ALA A 20 4.16 7.30 8.78
CA ALA A 20 4.41 8.51 8.02
C ALA A 20 5.88 8.97 8.10
N LEU A 21 6.48 8.93 9.29
CA LEU A 21 7.91 9.26 9.46
C LEU A 21 8.81 8.27 8.74
N ARG A 22 8.53 6.97 8.88
CA ARG A 22 9.27 5.90 8.20
C ARG A 22 9.17 6.03 6.67
N ALA A 23 7.98 6.32 6.14
CA ALA A 23 7.78 6.55 4.71
C ALA A 23 8.52 7.80 4.21
N LYS A 24 8.47 8.90 4.96
CA LYS A 24 9.18 10.15 4.63
C LYS A 24 10.68 9.90 4.51
N GLU A 25 11.27 9.15 5.43
CA GLU A 25 12.69 8.79 5.38
C GLU A 25 13.01 7.90 4.16
N ALA A 26 12.25 6.82 3.99
CA ALA A 26 12.52 5.82 2.94
C ALA A 26 12.30 6.36 1.51
N CYS A 27 11.38 7.31 1.34
CA CYS A 27 11.01 7.90 0.05
C CYS A 27 11.67 9.26 -0.20
N GLY A 28 12.75 9.59 0.51
CA GLY A 28 13.56 10.79 0.25
C GLY A 28 12.83 12.11 0.52
N GLY A 29 11.93 12.12 1.50
CA GLY A 29 11.18 13.32 1.89
C GLY A 29 10.03 13.70 0.98
N THR A 30 9.63 12.83 0.05
CA THR A 30 8.45 13.07 -0.80
C THR A 30 7.18 13.17 0.04
N THR A 31 6.26 14.04 -0.38
CA THR A 31 4.96 14.22 0.27
C THR A 31 4.13 12.95 0.12
N PRO A 32 3.75 12.26 1.21
CA PRO A 32 2.93 11.07 1.14
C PRO A 32 1.51 11.38 0.65
N ILE A 33 0.92 10.40 -0.02
CA ILE A 33 -0.53 10.35 -0.30
C ILE A 33 -1.14 9.50 0.81
N VAL A 34 -2.12 10.05 1.53
CA VAL A 34 -2.86 9.33 2.56
C VAL A 34 -4.30 9.13 2.08
N VAL A 35 -4.68 7.88 1.87
CA VAL A 35 -6.07 7.52 1.58
C VAL A 35 -6.74 7.14 2.90
N CYS A 36 -7.85 7.79 3.24
CA CYS A 36 -8.59 7.48 4.46
C CYS A 36 -10.09 7.72 4.30
N ASN A 37 -10.89 7.12 5.19
CA ASN A 37 -12.31 7.41 5.25
C ASN A 37 -12.58 8.87 5.66
N GLU A 38 -13.56 9.52 5.03
CA GLU A 38 -13.91 10.92 5.30
C GLU A 38 -14.25 11.22 6.77
N ALA A 39 -14.73 10.23 7.53
CA ALA A 39 -15.01 10.35 8.96
C ALA A 39 -13.75 10.54 9.80
N HIS A 40 -12.57 10.19 9.27
CA HIS A 40 -11.28 10.29 9.97
C HIS A 40 -10.40 11.45 9.49
N ARG A 41 -10.90 12.29 8.56
CA ARG A 41 -10.11 13.34 7.88
C ARG A 41 -9.37 14.29 8.83
N PHE A 42 -10.05 14.77 9.89
CA PHE A 42 -9.46 15.70 10.85
C PHE A 42 -8.40 15.01 11.70
N LEU A 43 -8.70 13.80 12.18
CA LEU A 43 -7.76 13.03 12.99
C LEU A 43 -6.47 12.68 12.22
N VAL A 44 -6.59 12.36 10.92
CA VAL A 44 -5.41 12.17 10.06
C VAL A 44 -4.61 13.46 9.95
N ASN A 45 -5.25 14.58 9.66
CA ASN A 45 -4.57 15.86 9.51
C ASN A 45 -3.88 16.31 10.81
N ASP A 46 -4.57 16.21 11.94
CA ASP A 46 -4.07 16.58 13.26
C ASP A 46 -2.84 15.73 13.63
N GLN A 47 -2.92 14.41 13.48
CA GLN A 47 -1.78 13.53 13.81
C GLN A 47 -0.57 13.74 12.93
N LEU A 48 -0.76 14.08 11.65
CA LEU A 48 0.35 14.39 10.74
C LEU A 48 0.94 15.77 11.02
N ALA A 49 0.12 16.75 11.39
CA ALA A 49 0.55 18.08 11.79
C ALA A 49 1.39 18.05 13.08
N GLU A 50 1.01 17.24 14.07
CA GLU A 50 1.76 17.04 15.33
C GLU A 50 3.22 16.63 15.11
N ILE A 51 3.51 15.89 14.02
CA ILE A 51 4.84 15.42 13.66
C ILE A 51 5.49 16.20 12.50
N GLY A 52 4.87 17.30 12.07
CA GLY A 52 5.39 18.15 10.98
C GLY A 52 5.48 17.43 9.63
N VAL A 53 4.54 16.52 9.32
CA VAL A 53 4.46 15.83 8.04
C VAL A 53 3.28 16.39 7.24
N ALA A 54 3.57 17.04 6.11
CA ALA A 54 2.54 17.38 5.13
C ALA A 54 2.15 16.14 4.34
N ALA A 55 0.88 16.03 3.94
CA ALA A 55 0.38 14.94 3.11
C ALA A 55 -0.69 15.42 2.14
N ARG A 56 -0.84 14.73 1.00
CA ARG A 56 -2.02 14.85 0.15
C ARG A 56 -3.05 13.83 0.63
N VAL A 57 -4.16 14.30 1.19
CA VAL A 57 -5.16 13.41 1.80
C VAL A 57 -6.35 13.21 0.86
N LEU A 58 -6.63 11.96 0.51
CA LEU A 58 -7.73 11.53 -0.37
C LEU A 58 -8.81 10.88 0.49
N LEU A 59 -10.04 11.38 0.39
CA LEU A 59 -11.14 10.94 1.24
C LEU A 59 -12.04 9.92 0.53
N GLU A 60 -12.06 8.72 1.06
CA GLU A 60 -13.01 7.68 0.70
C GLU A 60 -14.36 7.95 1.39
N PRO A 61 -15.48 8.03 0.65
CA PRO A 61 -16.81 8.16 1.25
C PRO A 61 -17.26 6.88 1.98
N ALA A 62 -16.71 5.72 1.62
CA ALA A 62 -16.93 4.43 2.27
C ALA A 62 -15.76 3.50 1.96
N GLY A 63 -15.52 2.48 2.80
CA GLY A 63 -14.46 1.50 2.52
C GLY A 63 -14.78 0.62 1.31
N ARG A 64 -13.92 0.64 0.28
CA ARG A 64 -14.01 -0.21 -0.93
C ARG A 64 -12.79 -1.12 -1.11
N GLY A 65 -12.08 -1.40 -0.03
CA GLY A 65 -10.90 -2.26 -0.04
C GLY A 65 -9.65 -1.57 -0.61
N THR A 66 -8.53 -2.28 -0.57
CA THR A 66 -7.23 -1.69 -0.89
C THR A 66 -7.02 -1.48 -2.39
N ALA A 67 -7.71 -2.24 -3.25
CA ALA A 67 -7.60 -2.06 -4.70
C ALA A 67 -8.09 -0.66 -5.13
N ALA A 68 -9.25 -0.24 -4.61
CA ALA A 68 -9.80 1.09 -4.87
C ALA A 68 -8.87 2.21 -4.34
N ALA A 69 -8.36 2.05 -3.11
CA ALA A 69 -7.43 3.00 -2.49
C ALA A 69 -6.13 3.15 -3.29
N VAL A 70 -5.55 2.04 -3.75
CA VAL A 70 -4.35 2.05 -4.60
C VAL A 70 -4.65 2.71 -5.95
N ALA A 71 -5.80 2.42 -6.57
CA ALA A 71 -6.17 3.00 -7.86
C ALA A 71 -6.27 4.53 -7.81
N ILE A 72 -6.97 5.09 -6.81
CA ILE A 72 -7.10 6.55 -6.68
C ILE A 72 -5.77 7.22 -6.31
N ALA A 73 -4.92 6.56 -5.51
CA ALA A 73 -3.60 7.08 -5.17
C ALA A 73 -2.70 7.11 -6.41
N ALA A 74 -2.75 6.07 -7.25
CA ALA A 74 -1.99 6.01 -8.49
C ALA A 74 -2.46 7.07 -9.50
N LEU A 75 -3.77 7.24 -9.70
CA LEU A 75 -4.32 8.31 -10.54
C LEU A 75 -3.92 9.70 -10.04
N SER A 76 -3.94 9.91 -8.71
CA SER A 76 -3.51 11.17 -8.13
C SER A 76 -2.00 11.41 -8.22
N ALA A 77 -1.19 10.35 -8.30
CA ALA A 77 0.26 10.47 -8.47
C ALA A 77 0.62 10.79 -9.93
N GLU A 78 -0.08 10.18 -10.91
CA GLU A 78 0.09 10.50 -12.33
C GLU A 78 -0.30 11.95 -12.66
N SER A 79 -1.40 12.45 -12.07
CA SER A 79 -1.87 13.82 -12.33
C SER A 79 -0.95 14.91 -11.77
N ALA A 80 0.01 14.57 -10.90
CA ALA A 80 0.99 15.51 -10.37
C ALA A 80 2.05 15.95 -11.42
N GLY A 81 1.99 15.44 -12.66
CA GLY A 81 2.66 16.03 -13.82
C GLY A 81 4.19 15.89 -13.81
N LYS A 82 4.73 14.82 -13.22
CA LYS A 82 6.17 14.55 -13.22
C LYS A 82 6.66 14.08 -14.59
N SER A 83 7.92 14.38 -14.91
CA SER A 83 8.57 13.95 -16.17
C SER A 83 8.83 12.44 -16.24
N GLU A 84 8.87 11.77 -15.09
CA GLU A 84 9.09 10.32 -14.97
C GLU A 84 7.89 9.67 -14.27
N GLU A 85 7.62 8.40 -14.60
CA GLU A 85 6.56 7.63 -13.97
C GLU A 85 6.82 7.51 -12.45
N PRO A 86 5.86 7.93 -11.59
CA PRO A 86 6.07 7.85 -10.15
C PRO A 86 6.04 6.39 -9.68
N ILE A 87 7.05 5.99 -8.92
CA ILE A 87 7.05 4.74 -8.16
C ILE A 87 6.32 4.96 -6.83
N LEU A 88 5.31 4.14 -6.58
CA LEU A 88 4.52 4.16 -5.36
C LEU A 88 5.08 3.12 -4.38
N LEU A 89 5.26 3.52 -3.12
CA LEU A 89 5.39 2.60 -1.99
C LEU A 89 4.06 2.59 -1.25
N VAL A 90 3.37 1.45 -1.25
CA VAL A 90 2.07 1.26 -0.60
C VAL A 90 2.27 0.62 0.77
N LEU A 91 1.80 1.28 1.82
CA LEU A 91 1.94 0.87 3.21
C LEU A 91 0.59 0.90 3.92
N ALA A 92 0.28 -0.11 4.73
CA ALA A 92 -0.79 -0.03 5.72
C ALA A 92 -0.36 0.89 6.88
N SER A 93 -1.27 1.75 7.35
CA SER A 93 -0.99 2.74 8.41
C SER A 93 -1.00 2.16 9.83
N ASP A 94 -1.34 0.89 9.98
CA ASP A 94 -1.50 0.21 11.26
C ASP A 94 -0.48 -0.92 11.49
N HIS A 95 0.57 -0.99 10.68
CA HIS A 95 1.67 -1.94 10.87
C HIS A 95 2.78 -1.36 11.75
N ALA A 96 3.19 -2.14 12.74
CA ALA A 96 4.38 -1.87 13.53
C ALA A 96 5.58 -2.55 12.85
N ILE A 97 6.58 -1.76 12.44
CA ILE A 97 7.80 -2.25 11.80
C ILE A 97 9.00 -1.72 12.59
N GLN A 98 9.85 -2.64 13.03
CA GLN A 98 11.12 -2.36 13.68
C GLN A 98 12.28 -2.54 12.70
N GLY A 99 13.42 -1.92 12.98
CA GLY A 99 14.62 -2.04 12.12
C GLY A 99 14.54 -1.15 10.88
N THR A 100 14.57 0.17 11.10
CA THR A 100 14.46 1.20 10.04
C THR A 100 15.49 0.99 8.91
N ASP A 101 16.73 0.63 9.23
CA ASP A 101 17.77 0.41 8.20
C ASP A 101 17.43 -0.74 7.25
N ALA A 102 16.93 -1.86 7.80
CA ALA A 102 16.53 -3.02 7.01
C ALA A 102 15.30 -2.70 6.15
N PHE A 103 14.32 -1.98 6.71
CA PHE A 103 13.18 -1.47 5.96
C PHE A 103 13.61 -0.56 4.80
N ASN A 104 14.46 0.44 5.07
CA ASN A 104 14.96 1.37 4.06
C ASN A 104 15.74 0.64 2.96
N ALA A 105 16.57 -0.34 3.32
CA ALA A 105 17.30 -1.16 2.35
C ALA A 105 16.35 -2.00 1.47
N ALA A 106 15.29 -2.56 2.05
CA ALA A 106 14.26 -3.29 1.30
C ALA A 106 13.49 -2.36 0.36
N VAL A 107 13.07 -1.18 0.83
CA VAL A 107 12.35 -0.18 0.01
C VAL A 107 13.20 0.30 -1.16
N ARG A 108 14.48 0.63 -0.96
CA ARG A 108 15.39 1.03 -2.06
C ARG A 108 15.51 -0.07 -3.12
N ARG A 109 15.63 -1.32 -2.69
CA ARG A 109 15.69 -2.47 -3.60
C ARG A 109 14.37 -2.63 -4.37
N ALA A 110 13.24 -2.53 -3.68
CA ALA A 110 11.92 -2.63 -4.28
C ALA A 110 11.67 -1.51 -5.28
N ALA A 111 12.08 -0.27 -4.99
CA ALA A 111 11.97 0.86 -5.90
C ALA A 111 12.77 0.63 -7.19
N ASN A 112 14.00 0.11 -7.10
CA ASN A 112 14.81 -0.22 -8.29
C ASN A 112 14.17 -1.31 -9.15
N VAL A 113 13.59 -2.35 -8.52
CA VAL A 113 12.88 -3.42 -9.25
C VAL A 113 11.56 -2.89 -9.85
N ALA A 114 10.84 -2.05 -9.13
CA ALA A 114 9.61 -1.42 -9.62
C ALA A 114 9.88 -0.51 -10.83
N ALA A 115 11.01 0.21 -10.83
CA ALA A 115 11.45 1.03 -11.95
C ALA A 115 11.73 0.23 -13.24
N SER A 116 11.97 -1.09 -13.14
CA SER A 116 12.04 -1.96 -14.32
C SER A 116 10.66 -2.46 -14.78
N GLY A 117 9.57 -1.87 -14.26
CA GLY A 117 8.19 -2.18 -14.64
C GLY A 117 7.60 -3.42 -13.95
N MET A 118 8.21 -3.94 -12.89
CA MET A 118 7.68 -5.06 -12.11
C MET A 118 6.75 -4.60 -10.98
N LEU A 119 5.80 -5.45 -10.59
CA LEU A 119 5.05 -5.29 -9.35
C LEU A 119 5.79 -6.01 -8.22
N VAL A 120 6.09 -5.30 -7.12
CA VAL A 120 6.88 -5.82 -6.00
C VAL A 120 6.00 -5.91 -4.75
N THR A 121 6.15 -7.00 -4.01
CA THR A 121 5.64 -7.16 -2.63
C THR A 121 6.81 -7.51 -1.70
N PHE A 122 6.61 -7.37 -0.39
CA PHE A 122 7.61 -7.67 0.63
C PHE A 122 7.20 -8.91 1.41
N GLY A 123 8.06 -9.93 1.37
CA GLY A 123 7.87 -11.18 2.10
C GLY A 123 8.48 -11.12 3.50
N ILE A 124 7.74 -11.61 4.50
CA ILE A 124 8.23 -11.84 5.88
C ILE A 124 8.42 -13.33 6.06
N ALA A 125 9.53 -13.77 6.65
CA ALA A 125 9.76 -15.20 6.89
C ALA A 125 8.61 -15.79 7.73
N ALA A 126 7.91 -16.80 7.18
CA ALA A 126 6.82 -17.45 7.87
C ALA A 126 7.36 -18.38 8.96
N THR A 127 7.07 -18.09 10.22
CA THR A 127 7.59 -18.86 11.38
C THR A 127 6.56 -19.78 12.02
N ARG A 128 5.29 -19.64 11.64
CA ARG A 128 4.16 -20.46 12.11
C ARG A 128 3.05 -20.50 11.07
N PRO A 129 2.18 -21.52 11.06
CA PRO A 129 0.97 -21.47 10.24
C PRO A 129 0.06 -20.38 10.78
N GLU A 130 -0.37 -19.49 9.89
CA GLU A 130 -1.29 -18.38 10.15
C GLU A 130 -2.24 -18.29 8.95
N SER A 131 -3.54 -18.55 9.15
CA SER A 131 -4.54 -18.56 8.09
C SER A 131 -5.06 -17.16 7.75
N GLY A 132 -4.81 -16.18 8.62
CA GLY A 132 -5.17 -14.78 8.38
C GLY A 132 -4.29 -14.05 7.35
N PHE A 133 -3.14 -14.63 6.97
CA PHE A 133 -2.16 -14.01 6.07
C PHE A 133 -2.15 -14.64 4.68
N GLY A 134 -1.79 -13.83 3.67
CA GLY A 134 -1.36 -14.34 2.38
C GLY A 134 0.04 -14.94 2.46
N TYR A 135 0.33 -15.93 1.61
CA TYR A 135 1.63 -16.59 1.47
C TYR A 135 2.18 -16.36 0.07
N ILE A 136 3.48 -16.12 0.02
CA ILE A 136 4.27 -15.92 -1.19
C ILE A 136 5.26 -17.09 -1.26
N GLU A 137 5.13 -17.89 -2.30
CA GLU A 137 6.09 -18.92 -2.63
C GLU A 137 7.22 -18.31 -3.47
N ARG A 138 8.43 -18.36 -2.94
CA ARG A 138 9.61 -17.78 -3.57
C ARG A 138 10.05 -18.65 -4.75
N GLY A 139 10.10 -18.05 -5.93
CA GLY A 139 10.71 -18.63 -7.13
C GLY A 139 12.18 -18.26 -7.27
N ASP A 140 12.65 -18.22 -8.52
CA ASP A 140 14.06 -17.98 -8.82
C ASP A 140 14.54 -16.59 -8.37
N PRO A 141 15.83 -16.45 -7.98
CA PRO A 141 16.45 -15.16 -7.79
C PRO A 141 16.27 -14.26 -9.01
N LEU A 142 15.98 -12.98 -8.78
CA LEU A 142 15.87 -12.00 -9.86
C LEU A 142 17.29 -11.57 -10.29
N PRO A 143 17.70 -11.81 -11.55
CA PRO A 143 19.04 -11.42 -12.01
C PRO A 143 19.28 -9.92 -11.84
N GLY A 144 20.47 -9.55 -11.36
CA GLY A 144 20.85 -8.14 -11.15
C GLY A 144 20.24 -7.48 -9.91
N SER A 145 19.42 -8.19 -9.13
CA SER A 145 18.79 -7.65 -7.91
C SER A 145 18.93 -8.64 -6.75
N ALA A 146 20.11 -8.63 -6.10
CA ALA A 146 20.37 -9.51 -4.94
C ALA A 146 19.27 -9.37 -3.88
N GLY A 147 18.77 -10.46 -3.31
CA GLY A 147 17.68 -10.40 -2.32
C GLY A 147 16.29 -10.06 -2.87
N ALA A 148 16.13 -9.96 -4.19
CA ALA A 148 14.83 -9.99 -4.87
C ALA A 148 14.65 -11.33 -5.59
N PHE A 149 13.42 -11.82 -5.63
CA PHE A 149 13.07 -13.12 -6.20
C PHE A 149 11.79 -12.98 -7.01
N LYS A 150 11.61 -13.84 -8.02
CA LYS A 150 10.32 -14.02 -8.66
C LYS A 150 9.34 -14.66 -7.70
N ILE A 151 8.05 -14.40 -7.88
CA ILE A 151 6.98 -15.07 -7.15
C ILE A 151 6.57 -16.27 -7.99
N ALA A 152 6.75 -17.48 -7.44
CA ALA A 152 6.26 -18.70 -8.08
C ALA A 152 4.74 -18.82 -7.93
N ARG A 153 4.24 -18.46 -6.74
CA ARG A 153 2.81 -18.52 -6.42
C ARG A 153 2.45 -17.55 -5.29
N PHE A 154 1.23 -17.02 -5.36
CA PHE A 154 0.61 -16.24 -4.30
C PHE A 154 -0.65 -16.97 -3.82
N VAL A 155 -0.78 -17.17 -2.51
CA VAL A 155 -1.90 -17.91 -1.89
C VAL A 155 -2.50 -17.04 -0.79
N GLU A 156 -3.70 -16.49 -1.02
CA GLU A 156 -4.37 -15.65 -0.05
C GLU A 156 -5.12 -16.50 0.99
N LYS A 157 -4.81 -16.30 2.28
CA LYS A 157 -5.54 -16.89 3.43
C LYS A 157 -5.79 -18.40 3.31
N PRO A 158 -4.73 -19.22 3.23
CA PRO A 158 -4.85 -20.67 3.14
C PRO A 158 -5.47 -21.27 4.42
N THR A 159 -5.92 -22.52 4.33
CA THR A 159 -6.25 -23.29 5.54
C THR A 159 -5.00 -23.53 6.39
N GLU A 160 -5.17 -23.83 7.68
CA GLU A 160 -4.03 -24.10 8.57
C GLU A 160 -3.16 -25.27 8.07
N ASP A 161 -3.78 -26.32 7.54
CA ASP A 161 -3.07 -27.48 6.97
C ASP A 161 -2.26 -27.10 5.72
N GLN A 162 -2.84 -26.27 4.84
CA GLN A 162 -2.13 -25.74 3.68
C GLN A 162 -0.95 -24.86 4.11
N ALA A 163 -1.14 -23.98 5.10
CA ALA A 163 -0.07 -23.14 5.65
C ALA A 163 1.06 -23.99 6.24
N ARG A 164 0.72 -25.04 7.01
CA ARG A 164 1.69 -25.97 7.60
C ARG A 164 2.49 -26.69 6.52
N ALA A 165 1.82 -27.19 5.48
CA ALA A 165 2.46 -27.87 4.36
C ALA A 165 3.41 -26.94 3.60
N MET A 166 2.99 -25.70 3.34
CA MET A 166 3.81 -24.68 2.68
C MET A 166 5.06 -24.33 3.49
N ILE A 167 4.93 -24.14 4.80
CA ILE A 167 6.08 -23.85 5.69
C ILE A 167 7.04 -25.04 5.73
N ALA A 168 6.52 -26.27 5.80
CA ALA A 168 7.32 -27.48 5.80
C ALA A 168 8.08 -27.70 4.48
N ALA A 169 7.48 -27.36 3.34
CA ALA A 169 8.14 -27.39 2.03
C ALA A 169 9.28 -26.35 1.91
N GLY A 170 9.26 -25.31 2.75
CA GLY A 170 10.24 -24.24 2.78
C GLY A 170 10.04 -23.21 1.65
N SER A 171 10.84 -22.15 1.69
CA SER A 171 10.81 -21.04 0.71
C SER A 171 9.48 -20.27 0.63
N VAL A 172 8.67 -20.28 1.68
CA VAL A 172 7.45 -19.47 1.77
C VAL A 172 7.60 -18.31 2.74
N TYR A 173 6.91 -17.22 2.41
CA TYR A 173 6.92 -15.97 3.15
C TYR A 173 5.48 -15.51 3.35
N TRP A 174 5.18 -14.83 4.44
CA TRP A 174 3.93 -14.09 4.55
C TRP A 174 3.97 -12.86 3.67
N ASN A 175 2.87 -12.56 2.99
CA ASN A 175 2.64 -11.27 2.37
C ASN A 175 2.52 -10.20 3.47
N SER A 176 3.41 -9.22 3.45
CA SER A 176 3.38 -8.12 4.42
C SER A 176 2.23 -7.12 4.20
N GLY A 177 1.53 -7.18 3.07
CA GLY A 177 0.57 -6.15 2.65
C GLY A 177 1.22 -4.85 2.19
N MET A 178 2.55 -4.79 2.08
CA MET A 178 3.27 -3.70 1.47
C MET A 178 3.57 -4.01 0.00
N PHE A 179 3.55 -2.97 -0.83
CA PHE A 179 3.82 -3.11 -2.27
C PHE A 179 4.66 -1.96 -2.81
N ALA A 180 5.39 -2.20 -3.90
CA ALA A 180 6.02 -1.15 -4.68
C ALA A 180 5.84 -1.36 -6.18
N PHE A 181 5.41 -0.33 -6.90
CA PHE A 181 5.17 -0.40 -8.34
C PHE A 181 5.06 1.01 -8.95
N GLY A 182 5.30 1.12 -10.26
CA GLY A 182 4.94 2.32 -11.02
C GLY A 182 3.43 2.57 -11.01
N ALA A 183 3.03 3.83 -10.89
CA ALA A 183 1.61 4.21 -10.88
C ALA A 183 0.89 3.80 -12.16
N GLY A 184 1.49 4.07 -13.32
CA GLY A 184 0.95 3.65 -14.61
C GLY A 184 0.93 2.13 -14.75
N ARG A 185 1.97 1.45 -14.22
CA ARG A 185 2.02 -0.02 -14.23
C ARG A 185 0.85 -0.65 -13.46
N VAL A 186 0.57 -0.20 -12.23
CA VAL A 186 -0.54 -0.77 -11.45
C VAL A 186 -1.89 -0.47 -12.09
N LEU A 187 -2.08 0.74 -12.66
CA LEU A 187 -3.31 1.09 -13.36
C LEU A 187 -3.50 0.23 -14.62
N LYS A 188 -2.43 -0.11 -15.34
CA LYS A 188 -2.48 -1.02 -16.48
C LYS A 188 -2.92 -2.44 -16.07
N GLU A 189 -2.38 -2.98 -14.99
CA GLU A 189 -2.78 -4.30 -14.49
C GLU A 189 -4.23 -4.30 -13.96
N LEU A 190 -4.64 -3.25 -13.25
CA LEU A 190 -6.05 -3.07 -12.86
C LEU A 190 -6.96 -3.02 -14.08
N GLY A 191 -6.61 -2.27 -15.13
CA GLY A 191 -7.40 -2.22 -16.37
C GLY A 191 -7.52 -3.57 -17.07
N ARG A 192 -6.55 -4.48 -16.87
CA ARG A 192 -6.59 -5.83 -17.43
C ARG A 192 -7.43 -6.80 -16.60
N TYR A 193 -7.28 -6.77 -15.27
CA TYR A 193 -7.85 -7.78 -14.39
C TYR A 193 -9.13 -7.34 -13.69
N ARG A 194 -9.25 -6.04 -13.38
CA ARG A 194 -10.36 -5.39 -12.66
C ARG A 194 -10.70 -4.02 -13.26
N PRO A 195 -11.11 -3.97 -14.55
CA PRO A 195 -11.48 -2.72 -15.21
C PRO A 195 -12.63 -2.01 -14.49
N ASP A 196 -13.54 -2.77 -13.88
CA ASP A 196 -14.63 -2.28 -13.03
C ASP A 196 -14.15 -1.39 -11.87
N ILE A 197 -13.07 -1.77 -11.19
CA ILE A 197 -12.44 -0.96 -10.12
C ILE A 197 -11.77 0.29 -10.71
N LEU A 198 -11.01 0.12 -11.80
CA LEU A 198 -10.29 1.22 -12.43
C LEU A 198 -11.24 2.30 -12.95
N ASP A 199 -12.33 1.90 -13.61
CA ASP A 199 -13.30 2.82 -14.21
C ASP A 199 -14.04 3.61 -13.13
N ALA A 200 -14.47 2.94 -12.04
CA ALA A 200 -15.07 3.60 -10.89
C ALA A 200 -14.10 4.60 -10.23
N ALA A 201 -12.83 4.21 -10.05
CA ALA A 201 -11.79 5.08 -9.51
C ALA A 201 -11.54 6.31 -10.41
N ARG A 202 -11.47 6.13 -11.74
CA ARG A 202 -11.32 7.22 -12.71
C ARG A 202 -12.50 8.18 -12.65
N ALA A 203 -13.73 7.68 -12.65
CA ALA A 203 -14.94 8.51 -12.56
C ALA A 203 -15.01 9.29 -11.24
N ALA A 204 -14.62 8.66 -10.13
CA ALA A 204 -14.57 9.30 -8.82
C ALA A 204 -13.51 10.40 -8.75
N VAL A 205 -12.32 10.19 -9.34
CA VAL A 205 -11.25 11.21 -9.39
C VAL A 205 -11.63 12.34 -10.35
N ALA A 206 -12.29 12.07 -11.47
CA ALA A 206 -12.68 13.08 -12.46
C ALA A 206 -13.70 14.10 -11.93
N THR A 207 -14.49 13.70 -10.93
CA THR A 207 -15.48 14.54 -10.26
C THR A 207 -15.05 14.95 -8.85
N ALA A 208 -13.77 14.73 -8.52
CA ALA A 208 -13.23 15.09 -7.22
C ALA A 208 -13.08 16.61 -7.07
N ALA A 209 -13.19 17.08 -5.83
CA ALA A 209 -13.02 18.49 -5.49
C ALA A 209 -12.15 18.66 -4.25
N ASP A 210 -11.36 19.73 -4.22
CA ASP A 210 -10.66 20.14 -3.02
C ASP A 210 -11.67 20.74 -2.02
N ASP A 211 -11.64 20.24 -0.78
CA ASP A 211 -12.43 20.74 0.34
C ASP A 211 -11.54 20.80 1.59
N LEU A 212 -11.29 22.00 2.12
CA LEU A 212 -10.51 22.22 3.34
C LEU A 212 -9.12 21.53 3.35
N GLY A 213 -8.45 21.47 2.20
CA GLY A 213 -7.14 20.82 2.05
C GLY A 213 -7.20 19.30 1.84
N PHE A 214 -8.40 18.73 1.70
CA PHE A 214 -8.63 17.33 1.36
C PHE A 214 -9.12 17.19 -0.08
N LEU A 215 -8.75 16.10 -0.76
CA LEU A 215 -9.37 15.72 -2.02
C LEU A 215 -10.57 14.82 -1.75
N ARG A 216 -11.79 15.35 -1.94
CA ARG A 216 -13.02 14.55 -1.85
C ARG A 216 -13.35 13.92 -3.18
N LEU A 217 -13.46 12.60 -3.19
CA LEU A 217 -13.80 11.85 -4.38
C LEU A 217 -15.28 12.02 -4.74
N GLY A 218 -15.59 11.89 -6.04
CA GLY A 218 -16.96 11.76 -6.53
C GLY A 218 -17.67 10.59 -5.87
N LYS A 219 -18.61 10.91 -4.97
CA LYS A 219 -19.22 9.93 -4.05
C LYS A 219 -19.92 8.78 -4.77
N GLU A 220 -20.81 9.10 -5.71
CA GLU A 220 -21.62 8.09 -6.41
C GLU A 220 -20.74 7.12 -7.21
N ALA A 221 -19.78 7.65 -7.96
CA ALA A 221 -18.83 6.85 -8.73
C ALA A 221 -17.96 5.95 -7.83
N PHE A 222 -17.45 6.48 -6.72
CA PHE A 222 -16.64 5.68 -5.80
C PHE A 222 -17.47 4.59 -5.10
N LEU A 223 -18.73 4.88 -4.76
CA LEU A 223 -19.63 3.89 -4.16
C LEU A 223 -20.01 2.79 -5.15
N ALA A 224 -19.91 2.99 -6.45
CA ALA A 224 -20.07 1.92 -7.44
C ALA A 224 -18.86 0.97 -7.53
N CYS A 225 -17.71 1.36 -6.97
CA CYS A 225 -16.51 0.51 -6.97
C CYS A 225 -16.76 -0.77 -6.14
N PRO A 226 -16.44 -1.97 -6.68
CA PRO A 226 -16.41 -3.20 -5.90
C PRO A 226 -15.45 -3.12 -4.72
N ALA A 227 -15.76 -3.83 -3.64
CA ALA A 227 -14.95 -3.83 -2.41
C ALA A 227 -13.97 -5.01 -2.40
N GLU A 228 -12.69 -4.75 -2.69
CA GLU A 228 -11.71 -5.81 -2.98
C GLU A 228 -10.31 -5.48 -2.46
N ALA A 229 -9.58 -6.54 -2.09
CA ALA A 229 -8.15 -6.45 -1.83
C ALA A 229 -7.37 -6.29 -3.15
N ILE A 230 -6.16 -5.72 -3.06
CA ILE A 230 -5.26 -5.50 -4.20
C ILE A 230 -4.50 -6.79 -4.56
#